data_AF-A0AA35WTP0-F1
#
_entry.id   AF-A0AA35WTP0-F1
#
_cell.length_a   1.000
_cell.length_b   1.000
_cell.length_c   1.000
_cell.angle_alpha   90.00
_cell.angle_beta   90.00
_cell.angle_gamma   90.00
#
_symmetry.space_group_name_H-M   'P 1'
#
loop_
_entity.id
_entity.type
_entity.pdbx_description
1 polymer ?
#
loop_
_entity_poly.entity_id
_entity_poly.type
_entity_poly.pdbx_seq_one_letter_code
_entity_poly.pdbx_strand_id
1 'polypeptide(L)'
;MLRAAAKNFPSVAVVVDPEDYGWVADKLADGGLTTEDRRGLAAKAFRHVSEYDSAVTGYLSTPREQEQLPDRLTISLDKVSGLRYGENPHQSGVAPNGIAGATQLHGRELSYNNLMDADAAWRTVSDFAEPTVAVVKHNNPCGLATREVIAEAYELAYEGDTVSAFGGIVAINRTVDAKTAQAMDAIFYEVVIAPGYDDDALAILQRKRNLRILTVGSEPSGKALDLRPISGGMLVQGADDIEENPTEWKTVTEREPSATERQDLAFAWKAAKHIKSNAIVFAKDRALVGMGAGQPNRVVSVHLSQRIAGDRAKGAVLASDAFFPFPDNIELAAEAGITAIAQPGGSVRDEEVIAAADKAGLAMVFTGVRHFRH
;
A
#
# COMPACT_ATOMS: atom_id res chain seq x y z
N MET A 1 -21.91 -36.84 -3.95
CA MET A 1 -21.07 -37.81 -3.20
C MET A 1 -20.36 -37.16 -2.02
N LEU A 2 -19.49 -36.16 -2.25
CA LEU A 2 -18.70 -35.48 -1.20
C LEU A 2 -19.54 -35.00 0.01
N ARG A 3 -20.58 -34.20 -0.23
CA ARG A 3 -21.47 -33.69 0.84
C ARG A 3 -22.15 -34.80 1.65
N ALA A 4 -22.53 -35.91 1.00
CA ALA A 4 -23.20 -37.02 1.67
C ALA A 4 -22.23 -37.80 2.57
N ALA A 5 -21.02 -38.07 2.08
CA ALA A 5 -19.95 -38.70 2.86
C ALA A 5 -19.54 -37.81 4.05
N ALA A 6 -19.34 -36.50 3.82
CA ALA A 6 -19.03 -35.53 4.86
C ALA A 6 -20.14 -35.41 5.93
N LYS A 7 -21.42 -35.42 5.53
CA LYS A 7 -22.54 -35.43 6.48
C LYS A 7 -22.54 -36.69 7.36
N ASN A 8 -22.07 -37.82 6.82
CA ASN A 8 -21.98 -39.09 7.52
C ASN A 8 -20.57 -39.36 8.09
N PHE A 9 -19.82 -38.31 8.45
CA PHE A 9 -18.47 -38.44 9.00
C PHE A 9 -18.33 -39.35 10.23
N PRO A 10 -19.36 -39.60 11.08
CA PRO A 10 -19.22 -40.58 12.15
C PRO A 10 -18.88 -41.99 11.64
N SER A 11 -19.25 -42.31 10.39
CA SER A 11 -19.14 -43.64 9.80
C SER A 11 -18.32 -43.68 8.48
N VAL A 12 -18.14 -42.55 7.80
CA VAL A 12 -17.50 -42.50 6.47
C VAL A 12 -16.37 -41.47 6.47
N ALA A 13 -15.20 -41.82 5.96
CA ALA A 13 -14.13 -40.88 5.67
C ALA A 13 -14.27 -40.36 4.23
N VAL A 14 -14.07 -39.06 4.03
CA VAL A 14 -14.09 -38.40 2.71
C VAL A 14 -12.76 -37.69 2.51
N VAL A 15 -12.13 -37.86 1.35
CA VAL A 15 -10.86 -37.20 1.04
C VAL A 15 -11.04 -36.42 -0.26
N VAL A 16 -10.67 -35.14 -0.25
CA VAL A 16 -10.83 -34.20 -1.37
C VAL A 16 -9.51 -33.63 -1.88
N ASP A 17 -8.41 -33.96 -1.21
CA ASP A 17 -7.08 -33.41 -1.46
C ASP A 17 -6.04 -34.54 -1.44
N PRO A 18 -5.25 -34.72 -2.52
CA PRO A 18 -4.19 -35.72 -2.58
C PRO A 18 -3.13 -35.60 -1.48
N GLU A 19 -2.90 -34.42 -0.91
CA GLU A 19 -1.92 -34.23 0.17
C GLU A 19 -2.29 -35.04 1.44
N ASP A 20 -3.57 -35.34 1.63
CA ASP A 20 -4.03 -36.12 2.79
C ASP A 20 -3.80 -37.62 2.64
N TYR A 21 -3.43 -38.12 1.45
CA TYR A 21 -3.37 -39.57 1.17
C TYR A 21 -2.37 -40.30 2.06
N GLY A 22 -1.18 -39.73 2.28
CA GLY A 22 -0.15 -40.32 3.13
C GLY A 22 -0.63 -40.47 4.57
N TRP A 23 -1.10 -39.36 5.16
CA TRP A 23 -1.61 -39.34 6.53
C TRP A 23 -2.81 -40.29 6.73
N VAL A 24 -3.74 -40.34 5.77
CA VAL A 24 -4.87 -41.28 5.83
C VAL A 24 -4.38 -42.73 5.77
N ALA A 25 -3.43 -43.05 4.89
CA ALA A 25 -2.87 -44.39 4.78
C ALA A 25 -2.20 -44.83 6.09
N ASP A 26 -1.41 -43.95 6.70
CA ASP A 26 -0.75 -44.21 8.00
C ASP A 26 -1.79 -44.47 9.10
N LYS A 27 -2.83 -43.64 9.19
CA LYS A 27 -3.93 -43.82 10.15
C LYS A 27 -4.69 -45.13 9.93
N LEU A 28 -4.91 -45.54 8.67
CA LEU A 28 -5.57 -46.81 8.35
C LEU A 28 -4.70 -48.02 8.75
N ALA A 29 -3.38 -47.90 8.66
CA ALA A 29 -2.46 -48.93 9.14
C ALA A 29 -2.40 -48.99 10.68
N ASP A 30 -2.58 -47.84 11.37
CA ASP A 30 -2.53 -47.70 12.83
C ASP A 30 -3.93 -47.62 13.48
N GLY A 31 -4.76 -48.64 13.23
CA GLY A 31 -6.05 -48.80 13.94
C GLY A 31 -7.23 -47.99 13.39
N GLY A 32 -7.03 -47.24 12.30
CA GLY A 32 -8.07 -46.51 11.59
C GLY A 32 -8.22 -45.05 12.02
N LEU A 33 -8.95 -44.28 11.20
CA LEU A 33 -9.27 -42.89 11.51
C LEU A 33 -10.17 -42.81 12.74
N THR A 34 -9.89 -41.88 13.65
CA THR A 34 -10.79 -41.56 14.75
C THR A 34 -12.01 -40.77 14.26
N THR A 35 -13.01 -40.58 15.11
CA THR A 35 -14.16 -39.71 14.80
C THR A 35 -13.74 -38.26 14.56
N GLU A 36 -12.72 -37.78 15.28
CA GLU A 36 -12.21 -36.41 15.13
C GLU A 36 -11.44 -36.25 13.80
N ASP A 37 -10.63 -37.24 13.43
CA ASP A 37 -9.96 -37.27 12.12
C ASP A 37 -10.98 -37.18 10.98
N ARG A 38 -12.06 -37.98 11.05
CA ARG A 38 -13.15 -37.92 10.06
C ARG A 38 -13.90 -36.60 10.08
N ARG A 39 -14.07 -35.96 11.24
CA ARG A 39 -14.69 -34.64 11.36
C ARG A 39 -13.85 -33.57 10.66
N GLY A 40 -12.53 -33.60 10.83
CA GLY A 40 -11.59 -32.72 10.13
C GLY A 40 -11.68 -32.88 8.61
N LEU A 41 -11.63 -34.12 8.13
CA LEU A 41 -11.82 -34.46 6.71
C LEU A 41 -13.18 -33.99 6.15
N ALA A 42 -14.27 -34.15 6.92
CA ALA A 42 -15.59 -33.68 6.54
C ALA A 42 -15.69 -32.15 6.46
N ALA A 43 -15.06 -31.43 7.40
CA ALA A 43 -14.96 -29.98 7.36
C ALA A 43 -14.19 -29.50 6.11
N LYS A 44 -13.05 -30.15 5.79
CA LYS A 44 -12.28 -29.89 4.57
C LYS A 44 -13.11 -30.14 3.31
N ALA A 45 -13.88 -31.23 3.26
CA ALA A 45 -14.76 -31.54 2.13
C ALA A 45 -15.90 -30.52 1.94
N PHE A 46 -16.54 -30.04 3.01
CA PHE A 46 -17.56 -28.99 2.89
C PHE A 46 -16.96 -27.64 2.46
N ARG A 47 -15.76 -27.30 2.93
CA ARG A 47 -15.02 -26.12 2.47
C ARG A 47 -14.74 -26.21 0.96
N HIS A 48 -14.18 -27.32 0.49
CA HIS A 48 -13.87 -27.55 -0.92
C HIS A 48 -15.12 -27.41 -1.83
N VAL A 49 -16.26 -27.95 -1.41
CA VAL A 49 -17.52 -27.79 -2.15
C VAL A 49 -18.02 -26.33 -2.13
N SER A 50 -17.89 -25.64 -1.00
CA SER A 50 -18.26 -24.22 -0.88
C SER A 50 -17.42 -23.32 -1.81
N GLU A 51 -16.11 -23.58 -1.89
CA GLU A 51 -15.20 -22.87 -2.80
C GLU A 51 -15.58 -23.12 -4.26
N TYR A 52 -15.83 -24.38 -4.63
CA TYR A 52 -16.27 -24.76 -5.96
C TYR A 52 -17.57 -24.04 -6.36
N ASP A 53 -18.59 -24.09 -5.51
CA ASP A 53 -19.89 -23.45 -5.77
C ASP A 53 -19.76 -21.92 -5.87
N SER A 54 -18.85 -21.33 -5.08
CA SER A 54 -18.54 -19.89 -5.14
C SER A 54 -17.89 -19.50 -6.47
N ALA A 55 -16.92 -20.29 -6.94
CA ALA A 55 -16.25 -20.06 -8.22
C ALA A 55 -17.23 -20.19 -9.40
N VAL A 56 -18.08 -21.23 -9.40
CA VAL A 56 -19.14 -21.41 -10.41
C VAL A 56 -20.11 -20.24 -10.40
N THR A 57 -20.58 -19.82 -9.22
CA THR A 57 -21.50 -18.69 -9.10
C THR A 57 -20.86 -17.40 -9.58
N GLY A 58 -19.61 -17.11 -9.18
CA GLY A 58 -18.87 -15.92 -9.63
C GLY A 58 -18.73 -15.86 -11.14
N TYR A 59 -18.37 -16.98 -11.79
CA TYR A 59 -18.29 -17.07 -13.25
C TYR A 59 -19.65 -16.81 -13.92
N LEU A 60 -20.72 -17.46 -13.45
CA LEU A 60 -22.06 -17.32 -14.02
C LEU A 60 -22.69 -15.94 -13.77
N SER A 61 -22.25 -15.24 -12.72
CA SER A 61 -22.72 -13.90 -12.33
C SER A 61 -21.84 -12.76 -12.85
N THR A 62 -20.79 -13.04 -13.61
CA THR A 62 -19.92 -11.99 -14.17
C THR A 62 -20.73 -11.08 -15.10
N PRO A 63 -20.83 -9.77 -14.82
CA PRO A 63 -21.60 -8.84 -15.65
C PRO A 63 -21.07 -8.79 -17.09
N ARG A 64 -21.95 -8.50 -18.06
CA ARG A 64 -21.56 -8.36 -19.48
C ARG A 64 -20.65 -7.15 -19.74
N GLU A 65 -20.64 -6.19 -18.83
CA GLU A 65 -19.82 -4.97 -18.88
C GLU A 65 -18.68 -5.08 -17.85
N GLN A 66 -17.45 -4.77 -18.26
CA GLN A 66 -16.21 -5.00 -17.49
C GLN A 66 -16.01 -4.09 -16.25
N GLU A 67 -17.00 -3.24 -15.94
CA GLU A 67 -16.91 -2.21 -14.89
C GLU A 67 -17.95 -2.37 -13.77
N GLN A 68 -18.89 -3.31 -13.89
CA GLN A 68 -19.91 -3.50 -12.85
C GLN A 68 -19.45 -4.51 -11.79
N LEU A 69 -19.61 -4.15 -10.51
CA LEU A 69 -19.44 -5.07 -9.39
C LEU A 69 -20.63 -6.05 -9.33
N PRO A 70 -20.43 -7.30 -8.88
CA PRO A 70 -21.50 -8.30 -8.83
C PRO A 70 -22.53 -7.99 -7.74
N ASP A 71 -23.80 -8.35 -7.96
CA ASP A 71 -24.88 -8.26 -6.97
C ASP A 71 -24.60 -9.06 -5.67
N ARG A 72 -23.77 -10.10 -5.78
CA ARG A 72 -23.34 -10.93 -4.66
C ARG A 72 -21.87 -11.29 -4.79
N LEU A 73 -21.09 -10.89 -3.78
CA LEU A 73 -19.69 -11.24 -3.65
C LEU A 73 -19.50 -12.31 -2.57
N THR A 74 -18.78 -13.39 -2.90
CA THR A 74 -18.34 -14.39 -1.91
C THR A 74 -16.85 -14.24 -1.70
N ILE A 75 -16.43 -13.94 -0.48
CA ILE A 75 -15.03 -13.81 -0.10
C ILE A 75 -14.64 -15.05 0.71
N SER A 76 -13.74 -15.85 0.16
CA SER A 76 -13.10 -16.97 0.87
C SER A 76 -11.64 -16.61 1.12
N LEU A 77 -11.18 -16.80 2.36
CA LEU A 77 -9.81 -16.50 2.77
C LEU A 77 -9.24 -17.71 3.50
N ASP A 78 -8.09 -18.18 3.02
CA ASP A 78 -7.33 -19.21 3.72
C ASP A 78 -6.37 -18.59 4.72
N LYS A 79 -6.32 -19.16 5.92
CA LYS A 79 -5.34 -18.77 6.93
C LYS A 79 -3.95 -19.24 6.49
N VAL A 80 -3.03 -18.30 6.31
CA VAL A 80 -1.61 -18.59 6.08
C VAL A 80 -0.87 -18.71 7.41
N SER A 81 -1.07 -17.76 8.32
CA SER A 81 -0.42 -17.75 9.63
C SER A 81 -1.28 -17.11 10.72
N GLY A 82 -1.03 -17.48 11.98
CA GLY A 82 -1.52 -16.71 13.13
C GLY A 82 -0.58 -15.54 13.39
N LEU A 83 -1.10 -14.45 13.95
CA LEU A 83 -0.30 -13.29 14.33
C LEU A 83 -0.16 -13.20 15.85
N ARG A 84 0.94 -12.59 16.31
CA ARG A 84 1.23 -12.40 17.74
C ARG A 84 0.08 -11.71 18.49
N TYR A 85 -0.56 -10.73 17.85
CA TYR A 85 -1.77 -10.01 18.25
C TYR A 85 -2.32 -9.23 17.03
N GLY A 86 -3.52 -8.64 17.15
CA GLY A 86 -4.12 -7.74 16.16
C GLY A 86 -3.47 -6.36 16.17
N GLU A 87 -4.21 -5.28 15.89
CA GLU A 87 -3.65 -3.92 15.93
C GLU A 87 -3.09 -3.55 17.31
N ASN A 88 -3.73 -4.06 18.37
CA ASN A 88 -3.36 -3.88 19.76
C ASN A 88 -3.09 -5.23 20.46
N PRO A 89 -2.23 -5.28 21.51
CA PRO A 89 -1.83 -6.53 22.18
C PRO A 89 -2.95 -7.43 22.73
N HIS A 90 -4.15 -6.88 22.95
CA HIS A 90 -5.30 -7.60 23.49
C HIS A 90 -6.20 -8.23 22.39
N GLN A 91 -5.93 -7.95 21.12
CA GLN A 91 -6.68 -8.47 19.97
C GLN A 91 -5.96 -9.68 19.38
N SER A 92 -6.70 -10.65 18.85
CA SER A 92 -6.10 -11.74 18.04
C SER A 92 -6.03 -11.34 16.56
N GLY A 93 -5.09 -11.92 15.81
CA GLY A 93 -4.90 -11.63 14.39
C GLY A 93 -4.61 -12.88 13.57
N VAL A 94 -5.04 -12.88 12.32
CA VAL A 94 -4.79 -13.92 11.32
C VAL A 94 -4.49 -13.24 9.98
N ALA A 95 -3.61 -13.84 9.18
CA ALA A 95 -3.18 -13.29 7.93
C ALA A 95 -3.53 -14.24 6.76
N PRO A 96 -4.31 -13.78 5.75
CA PRO A 96 -4.55 -14.52 4.51
C PRO A 96 -3.43 -14.27 3.48
N ASN A 97 -3.55 -14.73 2.23
CA ASN A 97 -2.55 -14.51 1.17
C ASN A 97 -2.28 -13.01 0.85
N GLY A 98 -1.24 -12.71 0.04
CA GLY A 98 -0.83 -11.34 -0.35
C GLY A 98 0.52 -10.96 0.27
N ILE A 99 0.65 -9.74 0.82
CA ILE A 99 1.83 -9.35 1.63
C ILE A 99 2.11 -10.34 2.77
N ALA A 100 1.05 -10.96 3.28
CA ALA A 100 1.10 -11.97 4.31
C ALA A 100 1.55 -13.36 3.80
N GLY A 101 1.60 -13.55 2.48
CA GLY A 101 2.29 -14.64 1.81
C GLY A 101 3.73 -14.28 1.38
N ALA A 102 4.24 -13.09 1.74
CA ALA A 102 5.65 -12.76 1.50
C ALA A 102 6.57 -13.76 2.22
N THR A 103 7.68 -14.10 1.58
CA THR A 103 8.67 -14.99 2.20
C THR A 103 9.52 -14.18 3.17
N GLN A 104 9.51 -14.58 4.45
CA GLN A 104 10.34 -13.96 5.47
C GLN A 104 11.71 -14.64 5.53
N LEU A 105 12.76 -13.91 5.13
CA LEU A 105 14.14 -14.40 5.06
C LEU A 105 14.90 -14.28 6.39
N HIS A 106 14.44 -13.42 7.30
CA HIS A 106 15.11 -13.14 8.58
C HIS A 106 14.16 -12.48 9.59
N GLY A 107 14.59 -12.42 10.84
CA GLY A 107 13.99 -11.58 11.88
C GLY A 107 12.94 -12.29 12.72
N ARG A 108 12.25 -11.51 13.57
CA ARG A 108 11.17 -12.00 14.44
C ARG A 108 9.87 -12.19 13.66
N GLU A 109 8.93 -12.93 14.22
CA GLU A 109 7.55 -12.99 13.72
C GLU A 109 6.97 -11.58 13.44
N LEU A 110 6.22 -11.48 12.35
CA LEU A 110 5.52 -10.26 11.94
C LEU A 110 4.32 -9.99 12.87
N SER A 111 4.16 -8.73 13.26
CA SER A 111 2.92 -8.26 13.91
C SER A 111 1.87 -7.87 12.87
N TYR A 112 0.63 -7.67 13.33
CA TYR A 112 -0.44 -7.10 12.50
C TYR A 112 -0.05 -5.76 11.89
N ASN A 113 0.51 -4.85 12.69
CA ASN A 113 0.93 -3.53 12.21
C ASN A 113 2.11 -3.65 11.23
N ASN A 114 2.99 -4.64 11.38
CA ASN A 114 4.04 -4.89 10.39
C ASN A 114 3.47 -5.25 9.03
N LEU A 115 2.43 -6.09 8.98
CA LEU A 115 1.78 -6.45 7.71
C LEU A 115 1.03 -5.28 7.10
N MET A 116 0.34 -4.48 7.92
CA MET A 116 -0.40 -3.30 7.45
C MET A 116 0.53 -2.22 6.89
N ASP A 117 1.59 -1.88 7.62
CA ASP A 117 2.58 -0.91 7.16
C ASP A 117 3.40 -1.45 5.98
N ALA A 118 3.66 -2.77 5.91
CA ALA A 118 4.35 -3.38 4.77
C ALA A 118 3.50 -3.39 3.50
N ASP A 119 2.19 -3.62 3.61
CA ASP A 119 1.25 -3.47 2.48
C ASP A 119 1.21 -2.02 1.99
N ALA A 120 1.11 -1.05 2.90
CA ALA A 120 1.13 0.37 2.55
C ALA A 120 2.45 0.76 1.86
N ALA A 121 3.59 0.30 2.39
CA ALA A 121 4.90 0.56 1.81
C ALA A 121 5.07 -0.09 0.44
N TRP A 122 4.65 -1.35 0.30
CA TRP A 122 4.73 -2.08 -0.96
C TRP A 122 3.85 -1.43 -2.04
N ARG A 123 2.57 -1.15 -1.73
CA ARG A 123 1.66 -0.46 -2.65
C ARG A 123 2.20 0.90 -3.09
N THR A 124 2.85 1.63 -2.18
CA THR A 124 3.46 2.92 -2.51
C THR A 124 4.53 2.77 -3.58
N VAL A 125 5.47 1.82 -3.43
CA VAL A 125 6.57 1.66 -4.40
C VAL A 125 6.17 0.92 -5.67
N SER A 126 5.13 0.06 -5.63
CA SER A 126 4.57 -0.62 -6.81
C SER A 126 3.96 0.33 -7.83
N ASP A 127 3.49 1.50 -7.40
CA ASP A 127 2.89 2.51 -8.28
C ASP A 127 3.95 3.23 -9.15
N PHE A 128 5.24 3.07 -8.82
CA PHE A 128 6.36 3.68 -9.55
C PHE A 128 7.06 2.66 -10.44
N ALA A 129 7.20 3.02 -11.72
CA ALA A 129 7.93 2.20 -12.69
C ALA A 129 9.45 2.35 -12.50
N GLU A 130 9.91 3.52 -12.08
CA GLU A 130 11.32 3.85 -11.82
C GLU A 130 11.84 3.24 -10.50
N PRO A 131 13.17 3.17 -10.28
CA PRO A 131 13.70 2.70 -9.00
C PRO A 131 13.31 3.66 -7.85
N THR A 132 12.53 3.15 -6.90
CA THR A 132 11.87 3.95 -5.86
C THR A 132 11.98 3.28 -4.50
N VAL A 133 12.16 4.11 -3.46
CA VAL A 133 12.20 3.70 -2.06
C VAL A 133 11.16 4.49 -1.27
N ALA A 134 10.36 3.79 -0.46
CA ALA A 134 9.43 4.39 0.49
C ALA A 134 9.80 4.00 1.93
N VAL A 135 9.71 4.96 2.85
CA VAL A 135 9.78 4.73 4.29
C VAL A 135 8.42 5.05 4.88
N VAL A 136 7.73 4.02 5.38
CA VAL A 136 6.36 4.11 5.91
C VAL A 136 6.36 3.95 7.42
N LYS A 137 5.46 4.68 8.07
CA LYS A 137 5.11 4.48 9.47
C LYS A 137 3.63 4.77 9.66
N HIS A 138 2.90 3.86 10.30
CA HIS A 138 1.47 4.01 10.56
C HIS A 138 0.68 4.32 9.27
N ASN A 139 0.90 3.51 8.24
CA ASN A 139 0.26 3.55 6.92
C ASN A 139 0.53 4.80 6.07
N ASN A 140 1.43 5.70 6.47
CA ASN A 140 1.77 6.88 5.69
C ASN A 140 3.26 6.89 5.31
N PRO A 141 3.62 7.20 4.05
CA PRO A 141 5.01 7.36 3.63
C PRO A 141 5.62 8.64 4.20
N CYS A 142 6.32 8.54 5.33
CA CYS A 142 7.10 9.64 5.89
C CYS A 142 8.34 10.00 5.06
N GLY A 143 8.73 9.09 4.16
CA GLY A 143 9.80 9.27 3.20
C GLY A 143 9.47 8.58 1.88
N LEU A 144 9.80 9.21 0.75
CA LEU A 144 9.63 8.63 -0.58
C LEU A 144 10.58 9.31 -1.55
N ALA A 145 11.32 8.55 -2.36
CA ALA A 145 12.14 9.13 -3.41
C ALA A 145 12.40 8.16 -4.56
N THR A 146 12.64 8.73 -5.73
CA THR A 146 12.96 8.01 -6.98
C THR A 146 14.32 8.47 -7.52
N ARG A 147 15.23 7.53 -7.75
CA ARG A 147 16.56 7.77 -8.36
C ARG A 147 16.92 6.63 -9.30
N GLU A 148 17.99 6.80 -10.08
CA GLU A 148 18.53 5.69 -10.88
C GLU A 148 19.22 4.65 -9.99
N VAL A 149 19.88 5.10 -8.93
CA VAL A 149 20.57 4.26 -7.95
C VAL A 149 19.73 4.16 -6.68
N ILE A 150 19.37 2.94 -6.27
CA ILE A 150 18.50 2.69 -5.12
C ILE A 150 19.09 3.25 -3.81
N ALA A 151 20.40 3.18 -3.61
CA ALA A 151 21.03 3.73 -2.41
C ALA A 151 20.78 5.25 -2.26
N GLU A 152 20.80 6.00 -3.37
CA GLU A 152 20.52 7.44 -3.39
C GLU A 152 19.03 7.72 -3.17
N ALA A 153 18.15 6.90 -3.75
CA ALA A 153 16.72 6.97 -3.47
C ALA A 153 16.44 6.70 -1.98
N TYR A 154 17.12 5.73 -1.38
CA TYR A 154 16.98 5.42 0.04
C TYR A 154 17.41 6.60 0.91
N GLU A 155 18.59 7.18 0.67
CA GLU A 155 19.10 8.32 1.45
C GLU A 155 18.11 9.49 1.43
N LEU A 156 17.58 9.83 0.26
CA LEU A 156 16.58 10.90 0.11
C LEU A 156 15.22 10.56 0.73
N ALA A 157 14.77 9.30 0.62
CA ALA A 157 13.56 8.86 1.29
C ALA A 157 13.72 8.96 2.81
N TYR A 158 14.86 8.53 3.36
CA TYR A 158 15.17 8.69 4.79
C TYR A 158 15.19 10.16 5.22
N GLU A 159 15.76 11.05 4.41
CA GLU A 159 15.79 12.50 4.65
C GLU A 159 14.41 13.18 4.59
N GLY A 160 13.38 12.53 4.05
CA GLY A 160 12.01 13.06 4.05
C GLY A 160 11.55 13.48 5.44
N ASP A 161 11.61 12.54 6.39
CA ASP A 161 11.43 12.76 7.83
C ASP A 161 12.24 11.72 8.63
N THR A 162 13.47 12.10 9.00
CA THR A 162 14.39 11.22 9.73
C THR A 162 13.89 10.82 11.12
N VAL A 163 13.03 11.64 11.73
CA VAL A 163 12.48 11.39 13.07
C VAL A 163 11.40 10.31 12.97
N SER A 164 10.50 10.44 12.00
CA SER A 164 9.45 9.45 11.76
C SER A 164 10.02 8.14 11.23
N ALA A 165 11.06 8.16 10.40
CA ALA A 165 11.68 6.97 9.82
C ALA A 165 12.15 5.93 10.86
N PHE A 166 12.49 6.34 12.08
CA PHE A 166 12.92 5.43 13.14
C PHE A 166 11.81 4.44 13.52
N GLY A 167 12.10 3.14 13.38
CA GLY A 167 11.13 2.06 13.58
C GLY A 167 10.10 1.95 12.46
N GLY A 168 10.34 2.59 11.31
CA GLY A 168 9.50 2.48 10.13
C GLY A 168 9.72 1.16 9.38
N ILE A 169 9.02 1.07 8.24
CA ILE A 169 9.15 0.00 7.25
C ILE A 169 9.71 0.59 5.96
N VAL A 170 10.73 -0.05 5.40
CA VAL A 170 11.33 0.35 4.13
C VAL A 170 10.83 -0.58 3.03
N ALA A 171 10.24 -0.03 1.98
CA ALA A 171 9.91 -0.76 0.76
C ALA A 171 10.75 -0.27 -0.41
N ILE A 172 11.18 -1.21 -1.26
CA ILE A 172 12.07 -0.98 -2.41
C ILE A 172 11.51 -1.77 -3.58
N ASN A 173 11.24 -1.13 -4.72
CA ASN A 173 10.67 -1.82 -5.91
C ASN A 173 11.73 -2.45 -6.84
N ARG A 174 12.95 -2.66 -6.33
CA ARG A 174 14.09 -3.30 -7.02
C ARG A 174 14.84 -4.21 -6.06
N THR A 175 15.68 -5.07 -6.61
CA THR A 175 16.63 -5.88 -5.83
C THR A 175 17.52 -4.97 -4.99
N VAL A 176 17.68 -5.32 -3.71
CA VAL A 176 18.53 -4.57 -2.78
C VAL A 176 19.97 -5.02 -2.91
N ASP A 177 20.86 -4.08 -3.23
CA ASP A 177 22.30 -4.28 -3.30
C ASP A 177 23.01 -3.98 -1.97
N ALA A 178 24.30 -4.33 -1.87
CA ALA A 178 25.09 -4.09 -0.67
C ALA A 178 25.21 -2.61 -0.29
N LYS A 179 25.26 -1.69 -1.27
CA LYS A 179 25.42 -0.25 -1.01
C LYS A 179 24.17 0.29 -0.31
N THR A 180 23.00 -0.13 -0.77
CA THR A 180 21.71 0.22 -0.20
C THR A 180 21.56 -0.39 1.20
N ALA A 181 21.93 -1.66 1.38
CA ALA A 181 21.93 -2.31 2.68
C ALA A 181 22.86 -1.59 3.69
N GLN A 182 24.03 -1.10 3.25
CA GLN A 182 24.96 -0.33 4.09
C GLN A 182 24.38 1.02 4.50
N ALA A 183 23.71 1.73 3.59
CA ALA A 183 23.07 3.00 3.90
C ALA A 183 22.01 2.86 5.01
N MET A 184 21.31 1.72 5.07
CA MET A 184 20.34 1.40 6.12
C MET A 184 20.95 0.98 7.47
N ASP A 185 22.25 0.68 7.54
CA ASP A 185 22.83 -0.04 8.68
C ASP A 185 22.83 0.78 9.98
N ALA A 186 22.88 2.11 9.91
CA ALA A 186 22.84 2.96 11.09
C ALA A 186 21.42 3.08 11.70
N ILE A 187 20.38 2.78 10.93
CA ILE A 187 18.99 3.10 11.28
C ILE A 187 18.26 1.85 11.80
N PHE A 188 17.37 2.05 12.76
CA PHE A 188 16.47 1.00 13.22
C PHE A 188 15.20 0.99 12.37
N TYR A 189 14.98 -0.10 11.65
CA TYR A 189 13.73 -0.40 10.95
C TYR A 189 13.11 -1.69 11.49
N GLU A 190 11.79 -1.77 11.44
CA GLU A 190 11.09 -3.00 11.82
C GLU A 190 11.07 -4.03 10.69
N VAL A 191 10.87 -3.56 9.45
CA VAL A 191 10.74 -4.39 8.25
C VAL A 191 11.47 -3.72 7.08
N VAL A 192 12.16 -4.53 6.27
CA VAL A 192 12.58 -4.17 4.90
C VAL A 192 11.89 -5.14 3.95
N ILE A 193 11.30 -4.60 2.88
CA ILE A 193 10.60 -5.38 1.87
C ILE A 193 11.02 -5.00 0.46
N ALA A 194 11.28 -6.01 -0.36
CA ALA A 194 11.76 -5.85 -1.73
C ALA A 194 11.37 -7.07 -2.59
N PRO A 195 11.45 -7.01 -3.93
CA PRO A 195 11.31 -8.19 -4.77
C PRO A 195 12.46 -9.19 -4.59
N GLY A 196 13.63 -8.74 -4.11
CA GLY A 196 14.80 -9.60 -3.91
C GLY A 196 15.97 -8.86 -3.24
N TYR A 197 17.01 -9.62 -2.89
CA TYR A 197 18.23 -9.12 -2.25
C TYR A 197 19.43 -9.84 -2.85
N ASP A 198 20.52 -9.11 -3.09
CA ASP A 198 21.81 -9.73 -3.35
C ASP A 198 22.33 -10.43 -2.08
N ASP A 199 23.16 -11.47 -2.24
CA ASP A 199 23.65 -12.29 -1.11
C ASP A 199 24.41 -11.44 -0.07
N ASP A 200 25.21 -10.48 -0.54
CA ASP A 200 25.99 -9.59 0.32
C ASP A 200 25.11 -8.54 1.02
N ALA A 201 24.08 -8.03 0.34
CA ALA A 201 23.06 -7.17 0.92
C ALA A 201 22.29 -7.89 2.04
N LEU A 202 21.85 -9.12 1.78
CA LEU A 202 21.14 -9.95 2.75
C LEU A 202 22.02 -10.22 3.98
N ALA A 203 23.29 -10.57 3.77
CA ALA A 203 24.24 -10.80 4.86
C ALA A 203 24.47 -9.55 5.74
N ILE A 204 24.43 -8.34 5.16
CA ILE A 204 24.53 -7.08 5.91
C ILE A 204 23.27 -6.87 6.75
N LEU A 205 22.09 -6.98 6.16
CA LEU A 205 20.82 -6.76 6.85
C LEU A 205 20.57 -7.80 7.97
N GLN A 206 20.98 -9.06 7.76
CA GLN A 206 20.84 -10.13 8.74
C GLN A 206 21.65 -9.91 10.04
N ARG A 207 22.63 -9.00 10.04
CA ARG A 207 23.34 -8.59 11.29
C ARG A 207 22.38 -7.98 12.31
N LYS A 208 21.28 -7.37 11.85
CA LYS A 208 20.22 -6.84 12.72
C LYS A 208 19.27 -7.96 13.11
N ARG A 209 19.52 -8.58 14.28
CA ARG A 209 18.76 -9.74 14.80
C ARG A 209 17.23 -9.63 14.71
N ASN A 210 16.68 -8.44 14.89
CA ASN A 210 15.22 -8.25 14.97
C ASN A 210 14.60 -7.73 13.65
N LEU A 211 15.40 -7.37 12.65
CA LEU A 211 14.92 -6.83 11.39
C LEU A 211 14.19 -7.93 10.61
N ARG A 212 12.93 -7.69 10.23
CA ARG A 212 12.24 -8.60 9.30
C ARG A 212 12.64 -8.25 7.89
N ILE A 213 13.11 -9.24 7.16
CA ILE A 213 13.49 -9.09 5.76
C ILE A 213 12.48 -9.90 4.96
N LEU A 214 11.67 -9.23 4.14
CA LEU A 214 10.61 -9.83 3.36
C LEU A 214 10.93 -9.76 1.88
N THR A 215 10.65 -10.84 1.16
CA THR A 215 10.61 -10.87 -0.30
C THR A 215 9.18 -11.10 -0.78
N VAL A 216 8.72 -10.27 -1.70
CA VAL A 216 7.41 -10.41 -2.35
C VAL A 216 7.61 -10.97 -3.75
N GLY A 217 6.84 -12.01 -4.10
CA GLY A 217 6.79 -12.51 -5.48
C GLY A 217 6.05 -11.55 -6.42
N SER A 218 5.91 -11.93 -7.69
CA SER A 218 5.13 -11.16 -8.67
C SER A 218 3.69 -10.94 -8.19
N GLU A 219 3.16 -9.74 -8.40
CA GLU A 219 1.78 -9.40 -8.04
C GLU A 219 0.77 -10.32 -8.76
N PRO A 220 -0.31 -10.75 -8.08
CA PRO A 220 -1.38 -11.51 -8.74
C PRO A 220 -1.99 -10.70 -9.88
N SER A 221 -2.22 -11.34 -11.03
CA SER A 221 -2.89 -10.72 -12.17
C SER A 221 -4.39 -10.55 -11.90
N GLY A 222 -4.92 -9.32 -12.00
CA GLY A 222 -6.37 -9.04 -11.99
C GLY A 222 -6.72 -7.67 -11.41
N LYS A 223 -7.94 -7.18 -11.67
CA LYS A 223 -8.45 -5.96 -11.04
C LYS A 223 -8.66 -6.22 -9.54
N ALA A 224 -7.91 -5.52 -8.70
CA ALA A 224 -8.01 -5.67 -7.26
C ALA A 224 -9.30 -5.02 -6.73
N LEU A 225 -9.90 -5.65 -5.71
CA LEU A 225 -10.98 -5.07 -4.92
C LEU A 225 -10.40 -4.48 -3.64
N ASP A 226 -10.94 -3.34 -3.22
CA ASP A 226 -10.75 -2.80 -1.88
C ASP A 226 -11.99 -3.08 -1.02
N LEU A 227 -11.76 -3.66 0.15
CA LEU A 227 -12.79 -4.18 1.05
C LEU A 227 -12.69 -3.46 2.38
N ARG A 228 -13.74 -2.71 2.76
CA ARG A 228 -13.75 -1.93 4.01
C ARG A 228 -14.89 -2.38 4.92
N PRO A 229 -14.58 -3.01 6.08
CA PRO A 229 -15.60 -3.37 7.05
C PRO A 229 -16.33 -2.13 7.58
N ILE A 230 -17.64 -2.24 7.74
CA ILE A 230 -18.49 -1.24 8.40
C ILE A 230 -19.43 -1.94 9.39
N SER A 231 -20.04 -1.19 10.30
CA SER A 231 -21.02 -1.74 11.24
C SER A 231 -22.17 -2.43 10.48
N GLY A 232 -22.28 -3.75 10.62
CA GLY A 232 -23.33 -4.55 9.99
C GLY A 232 -23.05 -5.00 8.55
N GLY A 233 -21.88 -4.71 7.97
CA GLY A 233 -21.58 -5.10 6.59
C GLY A 233 -20.16 -4.78 6.11
N MET A 234 -20.01 -4.64 4.80
CA MET A 234 -18.74 -4.39 4.12
C MET A 234 -18.99 -3.47 2.91
N LEU A 235 -18.13 -2.48 2.70
CA LEU A 235 -18.06 -1.73 1.44
C LEU A 235 -17.07 -2.42 0.50
N VAL A 236 -17.38 -2.45 -0.79
CA VAL A 236 -16.54 -3.04 -1.85
C VAL A 236 -16.40 -2.01 -2.96
N GLN A 237 -15.17 -1.74 -3.38
CA GLN A 237 -14.87 -0.87 -4.52
C GLN A 237 -13.71 -1.46 -5.34
N GLY A 238 -13.51 -0.96 -6.56
CA GLY A 238 -12.26 -1.21 -7.28
C GLY A 238 -11.08 -0.54 -6.56
N ALA A 239 -9.88 -1.11 -6.68
CA ALA A 239 -8.67 -0.43 -6.25
C ALA A 239 -8.47 0.87 -7.03
N ASP A 240 -7.86 1.86 -6.39
CA ASP A 240 -7.39 3.07 -7.07
C ASP A 240 -6.10 2.71 -7.82
N ASP A 241 -6.24 2.25 -9.06
CA ASP A 241 -5.18 1.76 -9.94
C ASP A 241 -5.02 2.61 -11.20
N ILE A 242 -5.58 3.83 -11.20
CA ILE A 242 -5.50 4.78 -12.31
C ILE A 242 -4.03 5.04 -12.64
N GLU A 243 -3.67 4.81 -13.91
CA GLU A 243 -2.38 5.20 -14.47
C GLU A 243 -2.45 6.67 -14.90
N GLU A 244 -1.70 7.52 -14.20
CA GLU A 244 -1.70 8.94 -14.43
C GLU A 244 -0.99 9.33 -15.73
N ASN A 245 -1.58 10.25 -16.50
CA ASN A 245 -0.94 10.86 -17.65
C ASN A 245 -0.73 12.37 -17.44
N PRO A 246 0.41 12.79 -16.85
CA PRO A 246 0.71 14.20 -16.62
C PRO A 246 0.75 15.08 -17.87
N THR A 247 0.83 14.48 -19.07
CA THR A 247 0.81 15.24 -20.33
C THR A 247 -0.60 15.74 -20.70
N GLU A 248 -1.65 15.14 -20.13
CA GLU A 248 -3.04 15.55 -20.33
C GLU A 248 -3.51 16.58 -19.30
N TRP A 249 -2.70 16.89 -18.29
CA TRP A 249 -3.05 17.86 -17.26
C TRP A 249 -3.13 19.28 -17.82
N LYS A 250 -4.17 20.00 -17.41
CA LYS A 250 -4.44 21.36 -17.87
C LYS A 250 -3.73 22.36 -16.98
N THR A 251 -2.83 23.18 -17.54
CA THR A 251 -2.34 24.38 -16.83
C THR A 251 -3.46 25.41 -16.76
N VAL A 252 -3.75 25.92 -15.56
CA VAL A 252 -4.88 26.85 -15.32
C VAL A 252 -4.47 28.26 -14.89
N THR A 253 -3.20 28.44 -14.53
CA THR A 253 -2.57 29.74 -14.22
C THR A 253 -1.90 30.36 -15.45
N GLU A 254 -1.52 31.64 -15.35
CA GLU A 254 -0.75 32.36 -16.37
C GLU A 254 0.65 31.76 -16.57
N ARG A 255 1.30 31.33 -15.48
CA ARG A 255 2.62 30.68 -15.53
C ARG A 255 2.49 29.20 -15.81
N GLU A 256 3.22 28.71 -16.81
CA GLU A 256 3.39 27.28 -17.04
C GLU A 256 4.46 26.66 -16.14
N PRO A 257 4.28 25.39 -15.69
CA PRO A 257 5.34 24.68 -14.99
C PRO A 257 6.49 24.33 -15.94
N SER A 258 7.71 24.50 -15.45
CA SER A 258 8.94 24.05 -16.12
C SER A 258 8.99 22.53 -16.25
N ALA A 259 9.92 22.01 -17.05
CA ALA A 259 10.09 20.57 -17.23
C ALA A 259 10.38 19.84 -15.90
N THR A 260 11.23 20.41 -15.04
CA THR A 260 11.52 19.86 -13.71
C THR A 260 10.30 19.90 -12.81
N GLU A 261 9.56 21.02 -12.78
CA GLU A 261 8.32 21.11 -11.99
C GLU A 261 7.27 20.09 -12.48
N ARG A 262 7.15 19.85 -13.79
CA ARG A 262 6.22 18.82 -14.30
C ARG A 262 6.59 17.42 -13.82
N GLN A 263 7.88 17.08 -13.80
CA GLN A 263 8.36 15.80 -13.28
C GLN A 263 8.09 15.66 -11.77
N ASP A 264 8.35 16.72 -11.01
CA ASP A 264 8.11 16.73 -9.57
C ASP A 264 6.62 16.71 -9.24
N LEU A 265 5.77 17.38 -10.02
CA LEU A 265 4.31 17.36 -9.85
C LEU A 265 3.76 15.97 -10.12
N ALA A 266 4.24 15.28 -11.17
CA ALA A 266 3.89 13.89 -11.45
C ALA A 266 4.27 12.95 -10.29
N PHE A 267 5.47 13.10 -9.75
CA PHE A 267 5.93 12.36 -8.58
C PHE A 267 5.07 12.67 -7.33
N ALA A 268 4.85 13.95 -7.02
CA ALA A 268 4.09 14.39 -5.86
C ALA A 268 2.63 13.93 -5.91
N TRP A 269 2.01 13.98 -7.10
CA TRP A 269 0.64 13.53 -7.33
C TRP A 269 0.48 12.05 -7.05
N LYS A 270 1.38 11.23 -7.61
CA LYS A 270 1.41 9.79 -7.35
C LYS A 270 1.67 9.48 -5.88
N ALA A 271 2.55 10.24 -5.21
CA ALA A 271 2.77 10.11 -3.78
C ALA A 271 1.52 10.41 -2.95
N ALA A 272 0.74 11.43 -3.31
CA ALA A 272 -0.47 11.84 -2.59
C ALA A 272 -1.54 10.73 -2.54
N LYS A 273 -1.65 9.90 -3.59
CA LYS A 273 -2.52 8.72 -3.66
C LYS A 273 -2.29 7.70 -2.53
N HIS A 274 -1.10 7.68 -1.93
CA HIS A 274 -0.71 6.75 -0.87
C HIS A 274 -0.74 7.37 0.54
N ILE A 275 -1.15 8.63 0.67
CA ILE A 275 -1.23 9.33 1.95
C ILE A 275 -2.70 9.51 2.35
N LYS A 276 -3.00 9.37 3.65
CA LYS A 276 -4.38 9.53 4.15
C LYS A 276 -4.88 10.97 3.97
N SER A 277 -6.14 11.11 3.56
CA SER A 277 -6.78 12.39 3.25
C SER A 277 -7.17 13.20 4.49
N ASN A 278 -7.17 14.54 4.45
CA ASN A 278 -6.72 15.38 3.32
C ASN A 278 -5.18 15.37 3.22
N ALA A 279 -4.65 14.95 2.07
CA ALA A 279 -3.22 14.80 1.87
C ALA A 279 -2.63 16.01 1.12
N ILE A 280 -1.54 16.54 1.67
CA ILE A 280 -0.67 17.52 0.98
C ILE A 280 0.74 16.92 0.92
N VAL A 281 1.35 16.98 -0.26
CA VAL A 281 2.72 16.51 -0.50
C VAL A 281 3.55 17.65 -1.03
N PHE A 282 4.67 17.93 -0.37
CA PHE A 282 5.72 18.77 -0.91
C PHE A 282 6.82 17.86 -1.45
N ALA A 283 7.21 18.07 -2.72
CA ALA A 283 8.26 17.29 -3.35
C ALA A 283 9.22 18.18 -4.13
N LYS A 284 10.47 17.74 -4.21
CA LYS A 284 11.51 18.40 -5.00
C LYS A 284 12.49 17.37 -5.52
N ASP A 285 12.88 17.49 -6.78
CA ASP A 285 13.77 16.55 -7.46
C ASP A 285 13.33 15.10 -7.23
N ARG A 286 12.03 14.79 -7.40
CA ARG A 286 11.41 13.47 -7.17
C ARG A 286 11.71 12.84 -5.80
N ALA A 287 11.76 13.67 -4.76
CA ALA A 287 11.85 13.25 -3.37
C ALA A 287 10.82 14.02 -2.53
N LEU A 288 10.17 13.32 -1.59
CA LEU A 288 9.27 13.90 -0.61
C LEU A 288 10.10 14.74 0.37
N VAL A 289 9.76 16.03 0.48
CA VAL A 289 10.41 16.93 1.44
C VAL A 289 9.48 17.26 2.62
N GLY A 290 8.17 17.10 2.46
CA GLY A 290 7.23 17.21 3.57
C GLY A 290 5.84 16.71 3.20
N MET A 291 5.07 16.26 4.19
CA MET A 291 3.68 15.85 3.98
C MET A 291 2.77 16.25 5.13
N GLY A 292 1.49 16.45 4.82
CA GLY A 292 0.41 16.64 5.77
C GLY A 292 -0.64 15.59 5.54
N ALA A 293 -0.74 14.62 6.46
CA ALA A 293 -1.61 13.46 6.32
C ALA A 293 -2.80 13.51 7.28
N GLY A 294 -3.96 13.06 6.83
CA GLY A 294 -5.09 12.67 7.68
C GLY A 294 -5.85 13.82 8.34
N GLN A 295 -5.68 15.06 7.87
CA GLN A 295 -6.31 16.21 8.54
C GLN A 295 -7.75 16.45 8.03
N PRO A 296 -8.71 16.76 8.93
CA PRO A 296 -10.05 17.18 8.52
C PRO A 296 -10.06 18.47 7.71
N ASN A 297 -9.09 19.37 7.97
CA ASN A 297 -8.94 20.65 7.29
C ASN A 297 -7.64 20.69 6.48
N ARG A 298 -7.73 21.03 5.20
CA ARG A 298 -6.59 20.99 4.27
C ARG A 298 -5.50 22.00 4.58
N VAL A 299 -5.85 23.20 5.05
CA VAL A 299 -4.83 24.21 5.38
C VAL A 299 -3.92 23.73 6.51
N VAL A 300 -4.43 22.87 7.41
CA VAL A 300 -3.62 22.20 8.44
C VAL A 300 -2.62 21.22 7.80
N SER A 301 -3.04 20.46 6.77
CA SER A 301 -2.11 19.61 6.02
C SER A 301 -1.02 20.42 5.32
N VAL A 302 -1.33 21.60 4.77
CA VAL A 302 -0.32 22.51 4.19
C VAL A 302 0.65 22.98 5.27
N HIS A 303 0.17 23.42 6.44
CA HIS A 303 1.01 23.83 7.56
C HIS A 303 1.94 22.71 8.05
N LEU A 304 1.43 21.47 8.17
CA LEU A 304 2.24 20.32 8.58
C LEU A 304 3.33 20.02 7.54
N SER A 305 2.98 20.04 6.25
CA SER A 305 3.93 19.84 5.16
C SER A 305 5.04 20.89 5.19
N GLN A 306 4.68 22.16 5.35
CA GLN A 306 5.63 23.28 5.46
C GLN A 306 6.55 23.12 6.67
N ARG A 307 6.00 22.73 7.83
CA ARG A 307 6.78 22.52 9.05
C ARG A 307 7.82 21.41 8.89
N ILE A 308 7.46 20.30 8.25
CA ILE A 308 8.35 19.15 8.04
C ILE A 308 9.42 19.49 6.98
N ALA A 309 9.02 20.17 5.91
CA ALA A 309 9.93 20.56 4.84
C ALA A 309 10.95 21.61 5.29
N GLY A 310 10.53 22.58 6.10
CA GLY A 310 11.38 23.69 6.52
C GLY A 310 11.94 24.42 5.29
N ASP A 311 13.24 24.71 5.28
CA ASP A 311 13.90 25.36 4.15
C ASP A 311 13.88 24.56 2.84
N ARG A 312 13.67 23.24 2.91
CA ARG A 312 13.59 22.37 1.72
C ARG A 312 12.33 22.62 0.88
N ALA A 313 11.31 23.29 1.44
CA ALA A 313 10.12 23.70 0.71
C ALA A 313 10.42 24.73 -0.41
N LYS A 314 11.52 25.49 -0.28
CA LYS A 314 11.87 26.53 -1.26
C LYS A 314 12.22 25.91 -2.62
N GLY A 315 11.45 26.26 -3.64
CA GLY A 315 11.57 25.71 -4.98
C GLY A 315 11.01 24.29 -5.11
N ALA A 316 10.25 23.80 -4.13
CA ALA A 316 9.53 22.54 -4.21
C ALA A 316 8.17 22.75 -4.90
N VAL A 317 7.55 21.65 -5.30
CA VAL A 317 6.16 21.62 -5.79
C VAL A 317 5.23 21.05 -4.74
N LEU A 318 3.93 21.28 -4.92
CA LEU A 318 2.87 20.78 -4.06
C LEU A 318 1.90 19.91 -4.87
N ALA A 319 1.50 18.76 -4.32
CA ALA A 319 0.30 18.03 -4.76
C ALA A 319 -0.74 17.94 -3.64
N SER A 320 -2.03 18.05 -4.03
CA SER A 320 -3.18 17.93 -3.14
C SER A 320 -4.12 16.85 -3.67
N ASP A 321 -4.39 15.81 -2.88
CA ASP A 321 -5.23 14.66 -3.28
C ASP A 321 -6.64 15.02 -3.78
N ALA A 322 -7.13 16.19 -3.41
CA ALA A 322 -8.40 16.76 -3.82
C ALA A 322 -8.27 18.26 -4.18
N PHE A 323 -9.38 18.94 -4.51
CA PHE A 323 -9.39 20.37 -4.86
C PHE A 323 -9.21 21.28 -3.65
N PHE A 324 -8.58 22.44 -3.81
CA PHE A 324 -8.49 23.44 -2.74
C PHE A 324 -9.83 24.18 -2.55
N PRO A 325 -10.38 24.20 -1.32
CA PRO A 325 -11.66 24.85 -1.09
C PRO A 325 -11.53 26.38 -1.01
N PHE A 326 -10.36 26.91 -0.63
CA PHE A 326 -10.14 28.33 -0.36
C PHE A 326 -8.72 28.78 -0.74
N PRO A 327 -8.52 30.08 -1.06
CA PRO A 327 -7.22 30.66 -1.43
C PRO A 327 -6.13 30.61 -0.36
N ASP A 328 -6.49 30.58 0.92
CA ASP A 328 -5.56 30.53 2.06
C ASP A 328 -4.54 29.38 1.98
N ASN A 329 -4.93 28.25 1.40
CA ASN A 329 -4.04 27.12 1.15
C ASN A 329 -2.92 27.47 0.15
N ILE A 330 -3.24 28.29 -0.86
CA ILE A 330 -2.32 28.72 -1.91
C ILE A 330 -1.37 29.79 -1.37
N GLU A 331 -1.92 30.75 -0.60
CA GLU A 331 -1.13 31.78 0.07
C GLU A 331 -0.07 31.15 0.98
N LEU A 332 -0.48 30.17 1.79
CA LEU A 332 0.44 29.45 2.67
C LEU A 332 1.49 28.61 1.91
N ALA A 333 1.10 27.98 0.80
CA ALA A 333 2.05 27.28 -0.05
C ALA A 333 3.09 28.25 -0.66
N ALA A 334 2.65 29.43 -1.11
CA ALA A 334 3.54 30.47 -1.61
C ALA A 334 4.51 30.98 -0.53
N GLU A 335 4.03 31.19 0.70
CA GLU A 335 4.87 31.56 1.86
C GLU A 335 5.96 30.53 2.16
N ALA A 336 5.66 29.24 1.94
CA ALA A 336 6.64 28.16 2.07
C ALA A 336 7.69 28.14 0.94
N GLY A 337 7.48 28.90 -0.14
CA GLY A 337 8.35 28.94 -1.31
C GLY A 337 8.07 27.84 -2.32
N ILE A 338 6.86 27.27 -2.33
CA ILE A 338 6.39 26.39 -3.40
C ILE A 338 6.40 27.16 -4.72
N THR A 339 6.65 26.48 -5.84
CA THR A 339 6.65 27.12 -7.17
C THR A 339 5.57 26.58 -8.10
N ALA A 340 5.10 25.34 -7.90
CA ALA A 340 4.04 24.75 -8.71
C ALA A 340 3.11 23.85 -7.89
N ILE A 341 1.85 23.74 -8.34
CA ILE A 341 0.77 23.03 -7.64
C ILE A 341 0.02 22.08 -8.59
N ALA A 342 -0.23 20.85 -8.16
CA ALA A 342 -1.16 19.91 -8.79
C ALA A 342 -2.37 19.65 -7.89
N GLN A 343 -3.57 19.76 -8.47
CA GLN A 343 -4.83 19.43 -7.82
C GLN A 343 -5.86 18.94 -8.86
N PRO A 344 -6.99 18.31 -8.49
CA PRO A 344 -8.00 17.89 -9.46
C PRO A 344 -8.71 19.06 -10.15
N GLY A 345 -8.93 20.17 -9.43
CA GLY A 345 -9.96 21.15 -9.77
C GLY A 345 -11.38 20.67 -9.45
N GLY A 346 -12.38 21.45 -9.85
CA GLY A 346 -13.81 21.17 -9.66
C GLY A 346 -14.44 21.86 -8.45
N SER A 347 -13.75 22.83 -7.83
CA SER A 347 -14.36 23.68 -6.80
C SER A 347 -15.22 24.76 -7.44
N VAL A 348 -16.32 25.14 -6.78
CA VAL A 348 -17.06 26.36 -7.13
C VAL A 348 -16.23 27.64 -6.91
N ARG A 349 -15.09 27.52 -6.22
CA ARG A 349 -14.14 28.61 -5.94
C ARG A 349 -12.80 28.46 -6.68
N ASP A 350 -12.74 27.63 -7.72
CA ASP A 350 -11.49 27.44 -8.47
C ASP A 350 -10.93 28.78 -8.99
N GLU A 351 -11.77 29.71 -9.43
CA GLU A 351 -11.34 31.04 -9.89
C GLU A 351 -10.60 31.84 -8.80
N GLU A 352 -11.07 31.78 -7.54
CA GLU A 352 -10.42 32.46 -6.41
C GLU A 352 -9.04 31.83 -6.11
N VAL A 353 -8.96 30.50 -6.19
CA VAL A 353 -7.74 29.72 -5.93
C VAL A 353 -6.71 29.93 -7.04
N ILE A 354 -7.13 29.96 -8.30
CA ILE A 354 -6.28 30.25 -9.46
C ILE A 354 -5.75 31.68 -9.38
N ALA A 355 -6.61 32.67 -9.09
CA ALA A 355 -6.19 34.06 -8.95
C ALA A 355 -5.15 34.26 -7.84
N ALA A 356 -5.25 33.52 -6.73
CA ALA A 356 -4.25 33.55 -5.67
C ALA A 356 -2.91 32.94 -6.12
N ALA A 357 -2.94 31.87 -6.93
CA ALA A 357 -1.75 31.27 -7.51
C ALA A 357 -1.06 32.20 -8.49
N ASP A 358 -1.81 32.83 -9.40
CA ASP A 358 -1.31 33.82 -10.35
C ASP A 358 -0.67 35.02 -9.64
N LYS A 359 -1.35 35.55 -8.62
CA LYS A 359 -0.83 36.66 -7.80
C LYS A 359 0.50 36.30 -7.11
N ALA A 360 0.68 35.03 -6.74
CA ALA A 360 1.90 34.50 -6.13
C ALA A 360 2.95 34.06 -7.16
N GLY A 361 2.65 34.11 -8.47
CA GLY A 361 3.55 33.63 -9.53
C GLY A 361 3.72 32.11 -9.56
N LEU A 362 2.77 31.36 -9.00
CA LEU A 362 2.77 29.90 -8.97
C LEU A 362 2.24 29.32 -10.28
N ALA A 363 2.82 28.21 -10.73
CA ALA A 363 2.18 27.39 -11.77
C ALA A 363 1.14 26.47 -11.12
N MET A 364 -0.01 26.27 -11.75
CA MET A 364 -1.03 25.33 -11.27
C MET A 364 -1.55 24.47 -12.42
N VAL A 365 -1.65 23.17 -12.16
CA VAL A 365 -2.23 22.20 -13.08
C VAL A 365 -3.44 21.51 -12.46
N PHE A 366 -4.47 21.32 -13.28
CA PHE A 366 -5.64 20.51 -12.96
C PHE A 366 -5.49 19.13 -13.57
N THR A 367 -5.59 18.09 -12.72
CA THR A 367 -5.49 16.69 -13.11
C THR A 367 -6.83 16.10 -13.53
N GLY A 368 -7.94 16.64 -13.03
CA GLY A 368 -9.30 16.12 -13.24
C GLY A 368 -9.63 14.84 -12.45
N VAL A 369 -8.68 14.29 -11.68
CA VAL A 369 -8.83 13.04 -10.93
C VAL A 369 -8.60 13.32 -9.44
N ARG A 370 -9.32 12.62 -8.56
CA ARG A 370 -9.22 12.76 -7.10
C ARG A 370 -8.85 11.43 -6.47
N HIS A 371 -7.85 11.42 -5.58
CA HIS A 371 -7.36 10.21 -4.89
C HIS A 371 -7.60 10.27 -3.38
N PHE A 372 -8.87 10.26 -2.95
CA PHE A 372 -9.16 10.21 -1.52
C PHE A 372 -8.85 8.84 -0.91
N ARG A 373 -8.23 8.85 0.28
CA ARG A 373 -7.87 7.65 1.03
C ARG A 373 -8.14 7.83 2.52
N HIS A 374 -8.98 6.97 3.09
CA HIS A 374 -9.39 7.01 4.50
C HIS A 374 -8.88 5.83 5.32
#